data_AF-A0A7Y3HXR4-F1
#
_entry.id   AF-A0A7Y3HXR4-F1
#
_cell.length_a   1.000
_cell.length_b   1.000
_cell.length_c   1.000
_cell.angle_alpha   90.00
_cell.angle_beta   90.00
_cell.angle_gamma   90.00
#
_symmetry.space_group_name_H-M   'P 1'
#
loop_
_entity.id
_entity.type
_entity.pdbx_description
1 polymer ?
#
loop_
_entity_poly.entity_id
_entity_poly.type
_entity_poly.pdbx_seq_one_letter_code
_entity_poly.pdbx_strand_id
1 'polypeptide(L)'
;MRSHKTYTVDEARSKLEGYCAYQERCHKEVRNKLKEMRMIPEAVDLIVDHLIRHNYLNETRFAKAFARGKFRAKKWGKNRIIRELKLRDISTYNIQLALKEISEDEYLQTFDELVQKRLLQLTSETNLQKKRKKLADYLLYRGWESQWVWDRARQQIK
;
A
#
# COMPACT_ATOMS: atom_id res chain seq x y z
N MET A 1 22.80 -33.19 0.85
CA MET A 1 22.92 -31.89 1.56
C MET A 1 22.50 -30.78 0.59
N ARG A 2 21.52 -29.93 0.94
CA ARG A 2 21.21 -28.75 0.12
C ARG A 2 22.29 -27.70 0.39
N SER A 3 23.15 -27.46 -0.60
CA SER A 3 24.06 -26.30 -0.59
C SER A 3 23.20 -25.04 -0.59
N HIS A 4 23.38 -24.20 0.42
CA HIS A 4 22.68 -22.92 0.51
C HIS A 4 23.59 -21.83 -0.03
N LYS A 5 23.04 -20.96 -0.87
CA LYS A 5 23.76 -19.80 -1.36
C LYS A 5 24.04 -18.85 -0.19
N THR A 6 25.31 -18.68 0.14
CA THR A 6 25.81 -17.69 1.10
C THR A 6 26.13 -16.40 0.36
N TYR A 7 26.19 -15.30 1.12
CA TYR A 7 26.55 -13.99 0.61
C TYR A 7 27.57 -13.37 1.55
N THR A 8 28.57 -12.70 1.00
CA THR A 8 29.37 -11.75 1.78
C THR A 8 28.56 -10.48 2.07
N VAL A 9 29.04 -9.66 3.00
CA VAL A 9 28.41 -8.36 3.30
C VAL A 9 28.34 -7.47 2.05
N ASP A 10 29.43 -7.41 1.28
CA ASP A 10 29.50 -6.58 0.07
C ASP A 10 28.59 -7.09 -1.05
N GLU A 11 28.52 -8.40 -1.25
CA GLU A 11 27.60 -9.01 -2.22
C GLU A 11 26.13 -8.75 -1.83
N ALA A 12 25.81 -8.89 -0.55
CA ALA A 12 24.48 -8.62 -0.04
C ALA A 12 24.13 -7.13 -0.20
N ARG A 13 25.05 -6.23 0.15
CA ARG A 13 24.88 -4.78 -0.03
C ARG A 13 24.57 -4.42 -1.47
N SER A 14 25.42 -4.83 -2.42
CA SER A 14 25.24 -4.51 -3.85
C SER A 14 23.91 -5.06 -4.39
N LYS A 15 23.51 -6.25 -3.95
CA LYS A 15 22.22 -6.82 -4.30
C LYS A 15 21.05 -6.01 -3.75
N LEU A 16 21.16 -5.49 -2.54
CA LEU A 16 20.11 -4.68 -1.91
C LEU A 16 20.06 -3.25 -2.49
N GLU A 17 21.18 -2.68 -2.94
CA GLU A 17 21.20 -1.44 -3.71
C GLU A 17 20.38 -1.60 -4.99
N GLY A 18 20.64 -2.65 -5.77
CA GLY A 18 19.84 -2.96 -6.96
C GLY A 18 18.36 -3.23 -6.65
N TYR A 19 18.07 -3.93 -5.55
CA TYR A 19 16.71 -4.21 -5.11
C TYR A 19 15.90 -2.96 -4.76
N CYS A 20 16.54 -1.97 -4.12
CA CYS A 20 15.93 -0.69 -3.76
C CYS A 20 15.90 0.29 -4.95
N ALA A 21 16.89 0.24 -5.84
CA ALA A 21 16.93 1.05 -7.06
C ALA A 21 15.82 0.64 -8.06
N TYR A 22 15.51 -0.66 -8.14
CA TYR A 22 14.45 -1.16 -9.01
C TYR A 22 13.06 -0.69 -8.60
N GLN A 23 12.79 -0.64 -7.29
CA GLN A 23 11.51 -0.21 -6.74
C GLN A 23 11.69 0.22 -5.29
N GLU A 24 10.96 1.25 -4.87
CA GLU A 24 10.87 1.66 -3.47
C GLU A 24 10.55 0.49 -2.54
N ARG A 25 11.31 0.40 -1.45
CA ARG A 25 11.17 -0.59 -0.37
C ARG A 25 11.02 0.09 0.97
N CYS A 26 10.32 -0.56 1.89
CA CYS A 26 10.35 -0.15 3.30
C CYS A 26 11.41 -0.92 4.09
N HIS A 27 11.72 -0.42 5.29
CA HIS A 27 12.72 -1.02 6.16
C HIS A 27 12.41 -2.48 6.49
N LYS A 28 11.13 -2.79 6.73
CA LYS A 28 10.65 -4.16 6.99
C LYS A 28 10.94 -5.10 5.83
N GLU A 29 10.69 -4.68 4.59
CA GLU A 29 10.94 -5.49 3.39
C GLU A 29 12.44 -5.76 3.20
N VAL A 30 13.29 -4.74 3.36
CA VAL A 30 14.75 -4.89 3.25
C VAL A 30 15.31 -5.80 4.34
N ARG A 31 14.91 -5.60 5.60
CA ARG A 31 15.35 -6.45 6.72
C ARG A 31 14.91 -7.90 6.53
N ASN A 32 13.68 -8.13 6.09
CA ASN A 32 13.20 -9.48 5.76
C ASN A 32 14.03 -10.11 4.64
N LYS A 33 14.38 -9.33 3.60
CA LYS A 33 15.19 -9.81 2.49
C LYS A 33 16.60 -10.24 2.93
N LEU A 34 17.23 -9.46 3.80
CA LEU A 34 18.55 -9.79 4.35
C LEU A 34 18.48 -11.02 5.27
N LYS A 35 17.39 -11.20 6.02
CA LYS A 35 17.14 -12.43 6.80
C LYS A 35 16.95 -13.66 5.91
N GLU A 36 16.23 -13.54 4.79
CA GLU A 36 16.12 -14.61 3.78
C GLU A 36 17.50 -14.98 3.19
N MET A 37 18.39 -14.00 3.08
CA MET A 37 19.80 -14.18 2.68
C MET A 37 20.68 -14.72 3.80
N ARG A 38 20.12 -14.98 4.99
CA ARG A 38 20.78 -15.53 6.18
C ARG A 38 21.92 -14.65 6.70
N MET A 39 21.81 -13.33 6.52
CA MET A 39 22.75 -12.39 7.11
C MET A 39 22.55 -12.34 8.63
N ILE A 40 23.64 -12.27 9.38
CA ILE A 40 23.62 -12.06 10.83
C ILE A 40 23.14 -10.63 11.17
N PRO A 41 22.59 -10.38 12.37
CA PRO A 41 22.05 -9.08 12.76
C PRO A 41 23.01 -7.90 12.52
N GLU A 42 24.28 -8.07 12.84
CA GLU A 42 25.31 -7.04 12.69
C GLU A 42 25.51 -6.65 11.23
N ALA A 43 25.51 -7.64 10.33
CA ALA A 43 25.58 -7.39 8.89
C ALA A 43 24.30 -6.76 8.34
N VAL A 44 23.13 -7.14 8.87
CA VAL A 44 21.85 -6.53 8.50
C VAL A 44 21.87 -5.04 8.82
N ASP A 45 22.25 -4.67 10.04
CA ASP A 45 22.26 -3.27 10.46
C ASP A 45 23.29 -2.44 9.69
N LEU A 46 24.48 -2.98 9.44
CA LEU A 46 25.49 -2.34 8.60
C LEU A 46 24.99 -2.06 7.18
N ILE A 47 24.33 -3.03 6.54
CA ILE A 47 23.80 -2.87 5.18
C ILE A 47 22.63 -1.89 5.18
N VAL A 48 21.73 -1.95 6.16
CA VAL A 48 20.59 -1.03 6.24
C VAL A 48 21.06 0.41 6.44
N ASP A 49 22.03 0.65 7.33
CA ASP A 49 22.62 1.98 7.54
C ASP A 49 23.23 2.52 6.24
N HIS A 50 24.00 1.72 5.50
CA HIS A 50 24.52 2.09 4.19
C HIS A 50 23.42 2.50 3.21
N LEU A 51 22.37 1.68 3.07
CA LEU A 51 21.28 1.97 2.14
C LEU A 51 20.54 3.26 2.50
N ILE A 52 20.39 3.57 3.79
CA ILE A 52 19.77 4.81 4.25
C ILE A 52 20.69 6.01 3.98
N ARG A 53 21.97 5.93 4.35
CA ARG A 53 22.95 7.02 4.15
C ARG A 53 23.13 7.39 2.69
N HIS A 54 23.12 6.40 1.81
CA HIS A 54 23.20 6.60 0.36
C HIS A 54 21.82 6.78 -0.31
N ASN A 55 20.75 6.95 0.49
CA ASN A 55 19.38 7.24 0.05
C ASN A 55 18.76 6.20 -0.92
N TYR A 56 19.27 4.97 -0.92
CA TYR A 56 18.62 3.83 -1.57
C TYR A 56 17.34 3.44 -0.80
N LEU A 57 17.37 3.53 0.52
CA LEU A 57 16.26 3.17 1.40
C LEU A 57 15.72 4.41 2.12
N ASN A 58 14.47 4.77 1.81
CA ASN A 58 13.85 5.97 2.36
C ASN A 58 12.36 5.71 2.65
N GLU A 59 12.01 5.66 3.93
CA GLU A 59 10.68 5.25 4.36
C GLU A 59 9.58 6.27 4.02
N THR A 60 9.92 7.56 4.02
CA THR A 60 9.00 8.64 3.59
C THR A 60 8.71 8.52 2.11
N ARG A 61 9.76 8.31 1.28
CA ARG A 61 9.64 8.15 -0.17
C ARG A 61 8.80 6.92 -0.52
N PHE A 62 9.06 5.80 0.17
CA PHE A 62 8.26 4.58 0.05
C PHE A 62 6.78 4.84 0.38
N ALA A 63 6.48 5.44 1.53
CA ALA A 63 5.10 5.64 1.98
C ALA A 63 4.29 6.49 0.99
N LYS A 64 4.89 7.59 0.50
CA LYS A 64 4.29 8.46 -0.52
C LYS A 64 4.03 7.73 -1.84
N ALA A 65 5.05 7.04 -2.37
CA ALA A 65 4.92 6.27 -3.60
C ALA A 65 3.87 5.16 -3.47
N PHE A 66 3.82 4.49 -2.31
CA PHE A 66 2.85 3.46 -2.00
C PHE A 66 1.42 4.00 -2.01
N ALA A 67 1.15 5.09 -1.28
CA ALA A 67 -0.19 5.69 -1.22
C ALA A 67 -0.66 6.12 -2.61
N ARG A 68 0.15 6.89 -3.34
CA ARG A 68 -0.14 7.35 -4.71
C ARG A 68 -0.40 6.17 -5.65
N GLY A 69 0.48 5.16 -5.62
CA GLY A 69 0.37 3.99 -6.48
C GLY A 69 -0.87 3.15 -6.20
N LYS A 70 -1.18 2.87 -4.92
CA LYS A 70 -2.37 2.11 -4.54
C LYS A 70 -3.66 2.88 -4.82
N PHE A 71 -3.67 4.18 -4.58
CA PHE A 71 -4.81 5.02 -4.91
C PHE A 71 -5.05 5.05 -6.43
N ARG A 72 -4.07 5.41 -7.25
CA ARG A 72 -4.27 5.56 -8.70
C ARG A 72 -4.51 4.25 -9.42
N ALA A 73 -3.73 3.20 -9.12
CA ALA A 73 -3.79 1.94 -9.86
C ALA A 73 -4.85 0.97 -9.32
N LYS A 74 -5.12 0.98 -8.01
CA LYS A 74 -6.06 0.03 -7.36
C LYS A 74 -7.31 0.69 -6.80
N LYS A 75 -7.39 2.03 -6.83
CA LYS A 75 -8.53 2.81 -6.33
C LYS A 75 -8.88 2.45 -4.88
N TRP A 76 -7.84 2.31 -4.06
CA TRP A 76 -7.96 2.07 -2.63
C TRP A 76 -8.33 3.35 -1.89
N GLY A 77 -9.25 3.27 -0.94
CA GLY A 77 -9.53 4.35 -0.01
C GLY A 77 -8.44 4.49 1.06
N LYS A 78 -8.43 5.65 1.74
CA LYS A 78 -7.42 6.02 2.74
C LYS A 78 -7.31 4.98 3.85
N ASN A 79 -8.42 4.40 4.33
CA ASN A 79 -8.39 3.42 5.42
C ASN A 79 -7.58 2.17 5.06
N ARG A 80 -7.68 1.69 3.82
CA ARG A 80 -6.88 0.52 3.38
C ARG A 80 -5.41 0.89 3.21
N ILE A 81 -5.11 2.06 2.65
CA ILE A 81 -3.73 2.55 2.53
C ILE A 81 -3.08 2.66 3.91
N ILE A 82 -3.76 3.26 4.88
CA ILE A 82 -3.30 3.38 6.27
C ILE A 82 -3.02 2.00 6.86
N ARG A 83 -3.98 1.07 6.76
CA ARG A 83 -3.83 -0.29 7.31
C ARG A 83 -2.61 -0.99 6.72
N GLU A 84 -2.41 -0.89 5.42
CA GLU A 84 -1.32 -1.57 4.70
C GLU A 84 0.06 -0.97 5.00
N LEU A 85 0.13 0.34 5.22
CA LEU A 85 1.35 1.00 5.68
C LEU A 85 1.65 0.63 7.15
N LYS A 86 0.64 0.57 8.02
CA LYS A 86 0.80 0.11 9.41
C LYS A 86 1.31 -1.33 9.49
N LEU A 87 0.79 -2.24 8.66
CA LEU A 87 1.26 -3.63 8.59
C LEU A 87 2.74 -3.74 8.15
N ARG A 88 3.27 -2.70 7.51
CA ARG A 88 4.67 -2.58 7.09
C ARG A 88 5.53 -1.81 8.09
N ASP A 89 5.00 -1.55 9.28
CA ASP A 89 5.64 -0.84 10.39
C ASP A 89 6.03 0.61 10.03
N ILE A 90 5.31 1.22 9.09
CA ILE A 90 5.52 2.63 8.71
C ILE A 90 4.97 3.54 9.81
N SER A 91 5.77 4.52 10.20
CA SER A 91 5.41 5.49 11.24
C SER A 91 4.15 6.29 10.90
N THR A 92 3.41 6.69 11.93
CA THR A 92 2.21 7.54 11.79
C THR A 92 2.52 8.84 11.06
N TYR A 93 3.70 9.43 11.30
CA TYR A 93 4.16 10.63 10.60
C TYR A 93 4.29 10.40 9.09
N ASN A 94 4.96 9.32 8.67
CA ASN A 94 5.12 8.99 7.26
C ASN A 94 3.78 8.63 6.60
N ILE A 95 2.87 8.00 7.33
CA ILE A 95 1.51 7.72 6.85
C ILE A 95 0.78 9.04 6.57
N GLN A 96 0.82 10.00 7.48
CA GLN A 96 0.17 11.31 7.27
C GLN A 96 0.75 12.04 6.06
N LEU A 97 2.08 12.03 5.88
CA LEU A 97 2.70 12.60 4.69
C LEU A 97 2.30 11.88 3.40
N ALA A 98 2.17 10.55 3.44
CA ALA A 98 1.74 9.76 2.30
C ALA A 98 0.30 10.05 1.88
N LEU A 99 -0.60 10.27 2.85
CA LEU A 99 -2.00 10.61 2.56
C LEU A 99 -2.16 12.00 1.92
N LYS A 100 -1.24 12.93 2.19
CA LYS A 100 -1.22 14.25 1.54
C LYS A 100 -0.91 14.19 0.04
N GLU A 101 -0.37 13.07 -0.45
CA GLU A 101 -0.14 12.86 -1.89
C GLU A 101 -1.46 12.60 -2.67
N ILE A 102 -2.57 12.43 -1.97
CA ILE A 102 -3.89 12.21 -2.55
C ILE A 102 -4.70 13.48 -2.28
N SER A 103 -4.95 14.27 -3.33
CA SER A 103 -5.78 15.46 -3.21
C SER A 103 -7.23 15.08 -2.87
N GLU A 104 -7.91 15.97 -2.15
CA GLU A 104 -9.30 15.73 -1.76
C GLU A 104 -10.23 15.63 -2.97
N ASP A 105 -10.02 16.49 -3.98
CA ASP A 105 -10.80 16.47 -5.23
C ASP A 105 -10.60 15.15 -6.00
N GLU A 106 -9.35 14.71 -6.20
CA GLU A 106 -9.05 13.43 -6.88
C GLU A 106 -9.65 12.25 -6.10
N TYR A 107 -9.65 12.34 -4.77
CA TYR A 107 -10.23 11.33 -3.88
C TYR A 107 -11.74 11.20 -4.04
N LEU A 108 -12.45 12.33 -4.00
CA LEU A 108 -13.90 12.40 -4.18
C LEU A 108 -14.32 11.96 -5.58
N GLN A 109 -13.65 12.47 -6.61
CA GLN A 109 -13.93 12.08 -8.00
C GLN A 109 -13.74 10.56 -8.19
N THR A 110 -12.64 10.00 -7.68
CA THR A 110 -12.38 8.57 -7.79
C THR A 110 -13.44 7.73 -7.07
N PHE A 111 -13.93 8.19 -5.91
CA PHE A 111 -15.02 7.52 -5.21
C PHE A 111 -16.28 7.44 -6.07
N ASP A 112 -16.65 8.57 -6.67
CA ASP A 112 -17.85 8.69 -7.49
C ASP A 112 -17.78 7.83 -8.75
N GLU A 113 -16.63 7.85 -9.44
CA GLU A 113 -16.37 6.98 -10.58
C GLU A 113 -16.48 5.50 -10.21
N LEU A 114 -15.95 5.09 -9.06
CA LEU A 114 -16.06 3.71 -8.57
C LEU A 114 -17.51 3.32 -8.28
N VAL A 115 -18.27 4.21 -7.65
CA VAL A 115 -19.68 4.00 -7.34
C VAL A 115 -20.47 3.80 -8.64
N GLN A 116 -20.34 4.73 -9.60
CA GLN A 116 -21.04 4.64 -10.88
C GLN A 116 -20.69 3.37 -11.63
N LYS A 117 -19.39 3.08 -11.75
CA LYS A 117 -18.91 1.85 -12.39
C LYS A 117 -19.48 0.60 -11.72
N ARG A 118 -19.52 0.57 -10.38
CA ARG A 118 -20.04 -0.58 -9.65
C ARG A 118 -21.56 -0.72 -9.79
N LEU A 119 -22.31 0.38 -9.83
CA LEU A 119 -23.75 0.35 -10.06
C LEU A 119 -24.11 -0.15 -11.45
N LEU A 120 -23.35 0.23 -12.48
CA LEU A 120 -23.52 -0.30 -13.83
C LEU A 120 -23.30 -1.82 -13.90
N GLN A 121 -22.40 -2.36 -13.08
CA GLN A 121 -22.19 -3.82 -12.95
C GLN A 121 -23.30 -4.53 -12.17
N LEU A 122 -24.14 -3.79 -11.43
CA LEU A 122 -25.20 -4.32 -10.58
C LEU A 122 -26.60 -4.04 -11.16
N THR A 123 -26.69 -3.71 -12.45
CA THR A 123 -27.97 -3.45 -13.14
C THR A 123 -28.91 -4.65 -13.15
N SER A 124 -28.36 -5.87 -13.20
CA SER A 124 -29.13 -7.12 -13.15
C SER A 124 -29.67 -7.48 -11.76
N GLU A 125 -29.19 -6.84 -10.69
CA GLU A 125 -29.70 -7.09 -9.34
C GLU A 125 -30.95 -6.25 -9.08
N THR A 126 -32.10 -6.93 -9.06
CA THR A 126 -33.41 -6.31 -8.82
C THR A 126 -33.70 -6.08 -7.34
N ASN A 127 -33.11 -6.88 -6.44
CA ASN A 127 -33.31 -6.70 -5.00
C ASN A 127 -32.46 -5.53 -4.49
N LEU A 128 -33.13 -4.43 -4.16
CA LEU A 128 -32.50 -3.18 -3.72
C LEU A 128 -31.59 -3.37 -2.50
N GLN A 129 -31.99 -4.19 -1.52
CA GLN A 129 -31.21 -4.43 -0.32
C GLN A 129 -29.92 -5.22 -0.65
N LYS A 130 -30.02 -6.24 -1.51
CA LYS A 130 -28.85 -6.98 -2.00
C LYS A 130 -27.93 -6.07 -2.82
N LYS A 131 -28.49 -5.20 -3.66
CA LYS A 131 -27.73 -4.23 -4.47
C LYS A 131 -26.94 -3.26 -3.58
N ARG A 132 -27.59 -2.68 -2.56
CA ARG A 132 -26.95 -1.82 -1.55
C ARG A 132 -25.81 -2.54 -0.85
N LYS A 133 -26.04 -3.77 -0.37
CA LYS A 133 -25.02 -4.59 0.28
C LYS A 133 -23.82 -4.86 -0.65
N LYS A 134 -24.07 -5.30 -1.89
CA LYS A 134 -23.02 -5.58 -2.90
C LYS A 134 -22.17 -4.35 -3.25
N LEU A 135 -22.78 -3.15 -3.26
CA LEU A 135 -22.06 -1.89 -3.44
C LEU A 135 -21.22 -1.57 -2.20
N ALA A 136 -21.82 -1.65 -1.01
CA ALA A 136 -21.15 -1.34 0.24
C ALA A 136 -19.94 -2.27 0.48
N ASP A 137 -20.12 -3.59 0.34
CA ASP A 137 -19.05 -4.58 0.50
C ASP A 137 -17.89 -4.30 -0.46
N TYR A 138 -18.18 -3.91 -1.71
CA TYR A 138 -17.19 -3.59 -2.73
C TYR A 138 -16.32 -2.38 -2.36
N LEU A 139 -16.93 -1.33 -1.82
CA LEU A 139 -16.24 -0.09 -1.44
C LEU A 139 -15.52 -0.24 -0.09
N LEU A 140 -16.16 -0.86 0.91
CA LEU A 140 -15.57 -1.15 2.21
C LEU A 140 -14.33 -2.04 2.09
N TYR A 141 -14.39 -3.07 1.23
CA TYR A 141 -13.21 -3.91 0.94
C TYR A 141 -12.04 -3.10 0.37
N ARG A 142 -12.31 -2.04 -0.39
CA ARG A 142 -11.28 -1.13 -0.93
C ARG A 142 -10.81 -0.09 0.10
N GLY A 143 -11.43 -0.03 1.27
CA GLY A 143 -11.04 0.86 2.36
C GLY A 143 -11.57 2.27 2.26
N TRP A 144 -12.71 2.46 1.60
CA TRP A 144 -13.43 3.74 1.63
C TRP A 144 -14.13 3.94 2.96
N GLU A 145 -14.35 5.20 3.32
CA GLU A 145 -14.96 5.65 4.57
C GLU A 145 -16.39 5.11 4.67
N SER A 146 -16.69 4.42 5.78
CA SER A 146 -17.98 3.73 5.96
C SER A 146 -19.17 4.68 5.83
N GLN A 147 -19.04 5.89 6.39
CA GLN A 147 -20.07 6.92 6.31
C GLN A 147 -20.42 7.24 4.85
N TRP A 148 -19.42 7.57 4.03
CA TRP A 148 -19.62 7.90 2.61
C TRP A 148 -20.20 6.73 1.83
N VAL A 149 -19.74 5.52 2.11
CA VAL A 149 -20.25 4.30 1.46
C VAL A 149 -21.74 4.11 1.72
N TRP A 150 -22.18 4.22 2.98
CA TRP A 150 -23.59 4.01 3.32
C TRP A 150 -24.48 5.17 2.88
N ASP A 151 -23.99 6.40 2.94
CA ASP A 151 -24.70 7.57 2.41
C ASP A 151 -24.99 7.41 0.91
N ARG A 152 -23.95 7.06 0.14
CA ARG A 152 -24.08 6.89 -1.31
C ARG A 152 -24.96 5.69 -1.68
N ALA A 153 -24.86 4.59 -0.95
CA ALA A 153 -25.71 3.41 -1.17
C ALA A 153 -27.21 3.69 -0.92
N ARG A 154 -27.53 4.56 0.05
CA ARG A 154 -28.91 5.01 0.30
C ARG A 154 -29.42 5.97 -0.77
N GLN A 155 -28.58 6.92 -1.21
CA GLN A 155 -29.00 7.96 -2.15
C GLN A 155 -29.28 7.44 -3.56
N GLN A 156 -28.45 6.51 -4.07
CA GLN A 156 -28.50 6.10 -5.49
C GLN A 156 -29.35 4.86 -5.77
N ILE A 157 -29.80 4.17 -4.72
CA ILE A 157 -30.67 2.99 -4.83
C ILE A 157 -31.92 3.33 -4.03
N LYS A 158 -32.90 3.93 -4.70
CA LYS A 158 -34.25 4.17 -4.15
C LYS A 158 -35.15 2.98 -4.46
#